data_AF-A0A494VVF8-F1
#
_entry.id   AF-A0A494VVF8-F1
#
_cell.length_a   1.000
_cell.length_b   1.000
_cell.length_c   1.000
_cell.angle_alpha   90.00
_cell.angle_beta   90.00
_cell.angle_gamma   90.00
#
_symmetry.space_group_name_H-M   'P 1'
#
loop_
_entity.id
_entity.type
_entity.pdbx_description
1 polymer ?
#
loop_
_entity_poly.entity_id
_entity_poly.type
_entity_poly.pdbx_seq_one_letter_code
_entity_poly.pdbx_strand_id
1 'polypeptide(L)'
;MKKLVYLITLFSISQLSLHAQSNLAQDRAAIRALGGFYKVTFDYAETFSPDTAYRNHPQYHSWGYEWAAVEEDSPKKIVIQHLLVVGDSAVIKHWREDWVYEEPNLLNFDQSSTWKKGTLKPAEAKGRWVQKVFQVDDSPRYESIGTWVHVDGKHLWQSECDSPLPRREFTKRSDYNVLRRGNRIYLTANGWMFEQDNQKIIRSATGDKLLAREKGYEEFTKADEAKFAYAKNWWQKQQPYWTAVRQVWDEVYAQNTVIKLKGKTDGKLLYERLFELADQSVKEKWDAQKNKAEARKLINIYLVTNA
;
A
#
# COMPACT_ATOMS: atom_id res chain seq x y z
N MET A 1 29.65 41.39 -18.09
CA MET A 1 28.44 40.65 -18.57
C MET A 1 28.56 39.15 -18.36
N LYS A 2 29.53 38.42 -18.96
CA LYS A 2 29.68 36.95 -18.77
C LYS A 2 29.77 36.51 -17.29
N LYS A 3 30.59 37.17 -16.47
CA LYS A 3 30.70 36.88 -15.01
C LYS A 3 29.40 37.13 -14.23
N LEU A 4 28.60 38.13 -14.63
CA LEU A 4 27.32 38.44 -13.99
C LEU A 4 26.25 37.40 -14.36
N VAL A 5 26.25 36.93 -15.62
CA VAL A 5 25.39 35.83 -16.07
C VAL A 5 25.71 34.54 -15.30
N TYR A 6 26.98 34.16 -15.16
CA TYR A 6 27.37 32.98 -14.37
C TYR A 6 26.94 33.07 -12.90
N LEU A 7 27.06 34.24 -12.27
CA LEU A 7 26.64 34.45 -10.88
C LEU A 7 25.11 34.32 -10.69
N ILE A 8 24.34 34.89 -11.63
CA ILE A 8 22.87 34.80 -11.63
C ILE A 8 22.43 33.35 -11.86
N THR A 9 23.04 32.62 -12.81
CA THR A 9 22.72 31.21 -13.04
C THR A 9 23.04 30.34 -11.83
N LEU A 10 24.18 30.56 -11.16
CA LEU A 10 24.55 29.83 -9.95
C LEU A 10 23.56 30.09 -8.80
N PHE A 11 23.12 31.33 -8.63
CA PHE A 11 22.14 31.71 -7.61
C PHE A 11 20.77 31.07 -7.89
N SER A 12 20.27 31.09 -9.12
CA SER A 12 19.01 30.45 -9.50
C SER A 12 19.04 28.92 -9.28
N ILE A 13 20.15 28.25 -9.58
CA ILE A 13 20.30 26.81 -9.33
C ILE A 13 20.23 26.51 -7.83
N SER A 14 20.88 27.34 -7.00
CA SER A 14 20.89 27.16 -5.54
C SER A 14 19.50 27.29 -4.90
N GLN A 15 18.66 28.22 -5.38
CA GLN A 15 17.32 28.42 -4.84
C GLN A 15 16.37 27.26 -5.19
N LEU A 16 16.50 26.70 -6.40
CA LEU A 16 15.73 25.52 -6.83
C LEU A 16 16.08 24.27 -6.00
N SER A 17 17.37 24.06 -5.70
CA SER A 17 17.82 22.95 -4.86
C SER A 17 17.31 23.08 -3.41
N LEU A 18 17.29 24.28 -2.84
CA LEU A 18 16.74 24.52 -1.50
C LEU A 18 15.23 24.27 -1.43
N HIS A 19 14.47 24.67 -2.45
CA HIS A 19 13.03 24.42 -2.50
C HIS A 19 12.71 22.92 -2.65
N ALA A 20 13.42 22.20 -3.51
CA ALA A 20 13.24 20.76 -3.67
C ALA A 20 13.56 19.99 -2.38
N GLN A 21 14.62 20.38 -1.67
CA GLN A 21 14.99 19.79 -0.38
C GLN A 21 13.96 20.09 0.71
N SER A 22 13.40 21.31 0.73
CA SER A 22 12.31 21.69 1.63
C SER A 22 11.08 20.84 1.40
N ASN A 23 10.66 20.67 0.14
CA ASN A 23 9.50 19.85 -0.21
C ASN A 23 9.70 18.39 0.23
N LEU A 24 10.85 17.78 -0.10
CA LEU A 24 11.14 16.40 0.32
C LEU A 24 11.05 16.23 1.85
N ALA A 25 11.50 17.21 2.64
CA ALA A 25 11.40 17.16 4.09
C ALA A 25 9.95 17.25 4.58
N GLN A 26 9.12 18.11 3.96
CA GLN A 26 7.70 18.22 4.27
C GLN A 26 6.92 16.95 3.86
N ASP A 27 7.21 16.39 2.69
CA ASP A 27 6.62 15.14 2.22
C ASP A 27 6.91 14.01 3.23
N ARG A 28 8.18 13.86 3.64
CA ARG A 28 8.58 12.85 4.62
C ARG A 28 7.90 13.04 5.96
N ALA A 29 7.79 14.28 6.44
CA ALA A 29 7.08 14.57 7.68
C ALA A 29 5.60 14.18 7.56
N ALA A 30 4.96 14.44 6.42
CA ALA A 30 3.58 14.09 6.18
C ALA A 30 3.37 12.56 6.12
N ILE A 31 4.25 11.83 5.42
CA ILE A 31 4.22 10.36 5.36
C ILE A 31 4.46 9.75 6.74
N ARG A 32 5.46 10.25 7.49
CA ARG A 32 5.75 9.77 8.85
C ARG A 32 4.56 9.97 9.80
N ALA A 33 3.79 11.04 9.61
CA ALA A 33 2.59 11.32 10.40
C ALA A 33 1.43 10.33 10.14
N LEU A 34 1.50 9.51 9.08
CA LEU A 34 0.57 8.39 8.88
C LEU A 34 0.81 7.26 9.89
N GLY A 35 2.03 7.16 10.44
CA GLY A 35 2.37 6.25 11.53
C GLY A 35 1.75 6.69 12.86
N GLY A 36 1.36 5.73 13.71
CA GLY A 36 0.72 6.01 15.00
C GLY A 36 -0.31 4.97 15.40
N PHE A 37 -1.10 5.31 16.42
CA PHE A 37 -2.13 4.45 17.00
C PHE A 37 -3.50 5.04 16.70
N TYR A 38 -4.35 4.28 16.01
CA TYR A 38 -5.59 4.81 15.44
C TYR A 38 -6.79 3.94 15.77
N LYS A 39 -7.95 4.58 15.96
CA LYS A 39 -9.23 4.01 15.60
C LYS A 39 -9.48 4.35 14.14
N VAL A 40 -9.72 3.33 13.32
CA VAL A 40 -9.96 3.46 11.88
C VAL A 40 -11.42 3.14 11.59
N THR A 41 -12.11 3.99 10.84
CA THR A 41 -13.43 3.66 10.25
C THR A 41 -13.27 3.37 8.77
N PHE A 42 -14.18 2.58 8.20
CA PHE A 42 -14.21 2.23 6.79
C PHE A 42 -15.64 2.41 6.29
N ASP A 43 -15.86 3.45 5.49
CA ASP A 43 -17.17 3.86 4.98
C ASP A 43 -17.15 3.88 3.46
N TYR A 44 -17.99 3.07 2.82
CA TYR A 44 -18.03 2.94 1.36
C TYR A 44 -19.44 2.95 0.81
N ALA A 45 -19.66 3.73 -0.23
CA ALA A 45 -20.95 3.83 -0.92
C ALA A 45 -20.76 3.94 -2.43
N GLU A 46 -21.48 3.11 -3.19
CA GLU A 46 -21.62 3.34 -4.63
C GLU A 46 -22.39 4.62 -4.90
N THR A 47 -21.98 5.36 -5.93
CA THR A 47 -22.53 6.69 -6.25
C THR A 47 -23.22 6.65 -7.61
N PHE A 48 -22.44 6.66 -8.69
CA PHE A 48 -22.93 6.79 -10.06
C PHE A 48 -22.60 5.56 -10.90
N SER A 49 -23.54 5.09 -11.69
CA SER A 49 -23.33 4.10 -12.74
C SER A 49 -23.71 4.68 -14.10
N PRO A 50 -23.00 4.34 -15.19
CA PRO A 50 -23.45 4.67 -16.54
C PRO A 50 -24.72 3.91 -16.96
N ASP A 51 -25.05 2.80 -16.30
CA ASP A 51 -26.27 2.03 -16.55
C ASP A 51 -27.40 2.56 -15.65
N THR A 52 -28.45 3.11 -16.27
CA THR A 52 -29.60 3.68 -15.55
C THR A 52 -30.44 2.63 -14.82
N ALA A 53 -30.30 1.35 -15.17
CA ALA A 53 -30.97 0.24 -14.48
C ALA A 53 -30.13 -0.31 -13.32
N TYR A 54 -28.86 0.11 -13.18
CA TYR A 54 -27.99 -0.37 -12.10
C TYR A 54 -28.53 0.06 -10.74
N ARG A 55 -28.53 -0.88 -9.79
CA ARG A 55 -28.90 -0.65 -8.41
C ARG A 55 -27.66 -0.73 -7.55
N ASN A 56 -27.34 0.37 -6.89
CA ASN A 56 -26.20 0.44 -5.97
C ASN A 56 -26.32 -0.65 -4.89
N HIS A 57 -25.19 -1.28 -4.58
CA HIS A 57 -25.10 -2.22 -3.47
C HIS A 57 -25.24 -1.48 -2.13
N PRO A 58 -25.66 -2.19 -1.04
CA PRO A 58 -25.72 -1.61 0.28
C PRO A 58 -24.40 -0.96 0.70
N GLN A 59 -24.50 0.15 1.41
CA GLN A 59 -23.35 0.84 1.98
C GLN A 59 -22.60 -0.09 2.94
N TYR A 60 -21.28 0.03 2.95
CA TYR A 60 -20.41 -0.74 3.84
C TYR A 60 -19.88 0.17 4.93
N HIS A 61 -20.03 -0.27 6.17
CA HIS A 61 -19.54 0.40 7.37
C HIS A 61 -18.82 -0.62 8.23
N SER A 62 -17.60 -0.30 8.65
CA SER A 62 -16.87 -1.08 9.65
C SER A 62 -15.83 -0.19 10.36
N TRP A 63 -15.21 -0.70 11.40
CA TRP A 63 -14.14 0.00 12.11
C TRP A 63 -13.20 -1.00 12.79
N GLY A 64 -12.02 -0.52 13.20
CA GLY A 64 -11.06 -1.29 13.97
C GLY A 64 -10.07 -0.40 14.71
N TYR A 65 -9.27 -0.98 15.59
CA TYR A 65 -8.07 -0.32 16.11
C TYR A 65 -6.87 -0.79 15.30
N GLU A 66 -6.05 0.14 14.83
CA GLU A 66 -4.91 -0.14 13.97
C GLU A 66 -3.67 0.60 14.48
N TRP A 67 -2.59 -0.15 14.66
CA TRP A 67 -1.27 0.43 14.89
C TRP A 67 -0.52 0.46 13.55
N ALA A 68 -0.22 1.67 13.08
CA ALA A 68 0.63 1.93 11.93
C ALA A 68 2.08 2.11 12.41
N ALA A 69 2.83 1.02 12.46
CA ALA A 69 4.22 0.98 12.90
C ALA A 69 5.16 1.48 11.78
N VAL A 70 5.96 2.52 12.07
CA VAL A 70 7.02 2.97 11.16
C VAL A 70 8.23 2.04 11.33
N GLU A 71 8.45 1.18 10.35
CA GLU A 71 9.46 0.12 10.37
C GLU A 71 10.80 0.57 9.74
N GLU A 72 10.75 1.51 8.81
CA GLU A 72 11.91 2.12 8.17
C GLU A 72 11.62 3.61 7.99
N ASP A 73 12.61 4.46 8.30
CA ASP A 73 12.56 5.89 8.01
C ASP A 73 13.94 6.34 7.49
N SER A 74 14.18 6.08 6.21
CA SER A 74 15.38 6.47 5.50
C SER A 74 15.12 7.68 4.58
N PRO A 75 16.16 8.39 4.10
CA PRO A 75 15.96 9.66 3.37
C PRO A 75 15.08 9.58 2.11
N LYS A 76 15.00 8.41 1.47
CA LYS A 76 14.20 8.19 0.26
C LYS A 76 13.16 7.08 0.41
N LYS A 77 13.00 6.52 1.61
CA LYS A 77 12.05 5.44 1.85
C LYS A 77 11.48 5.46 3.26
N ILE A 78 10.16 5.32 3.36
CA ILE A 78 9.46 5.12 4.64
C ILE A 78 8.61 3.86 4.51
N VAL A 79 8.70 2.95 5.49
CA VAL A 79 7.89 1.72 5.52
C VAL A 79 6.96 1.79 6.71
N ILE A 80 5.66 1.58 6.47
CA ILE A 80 4.63 1.58 7.50
C ILE A 80 3.93 0.22 7.47
N GLN A 81 4.07 -0.55 8.55
CA GLN A 81 3.34 -1.79 8.77
C GLN A 81 2.10 -1.50 9.58
N HIS A 82 0.93 -1.82 9.03
CA HIS A 82 -0.33 -1.68 9.73
C HIS A 82 -0.75 -3.00 10.40
N LEU A 83 -1.12 -2.92 11.67
CA LEU A 83 -1.46 -4.05 12.53
C LEU A 83 -2.84 -3.79 13.14
N LEU A 84 -3.84 -4.57 12.72
CA LEU A 84 -5.18 -4.51 13.30
C LEU A 84 -5.21 -5.24 14.63
N VAL A 85 -5.84 -4.62 15.62
CA VAL A 85 -6.12 -5.19 16.93
C VAL A 85 -7.58 -5.59 17.00
N VAL A 86 -7.82 -6.88 17.26
CA VAL A 86 -9.16 -7.47 17.38
C VAL A 86 -9.36 -7.91 18.81
N GLY A 87 -10.28 -7.24 19.51
CA GLY A 87 -10.45 -7.42 20.96
C GLY A 87 -9.15 -7.07 21.71
N ASP A 88 -8.88 -7.76 22.81
CA ASP A 88 -7.72 -7.48 23.67
C ASP A 88 -6.51 -8.40 23.41
N SER A 89 -6.64 -9.40 22.52
CA SER A 89 -5.68 -10.50 22.42
C SER A 89 -5.44 -11.08 21.03
N ALA A 90 -5.99 -10.48 19.97
CA ALA A 90 -5.73 -10.91 18.60
C ALA A 90 -5.18 -9.78 17.75
N VAL A 91 -4.18 -10.11 16.92
CA VAL A 91 -3.51 -9.17 16.01
C VAL A 91 -3.55 -9.75 14.61
N ILE A 92 -3.91 -8.92 13.65
CA ILE A 92 -3.80 -9.24 12.23
C ILE A 92 -2.78 -8.30 11.63
N LYS A 93 -1.70 -8.87 11.05
CA LYS A 93 -0.83 -8.12 10.15
C LYS A 93 -1.65 -7.74 8.91
N HIS A 94 -2.15 -6.51 8.87
CA HIS A 94 -3.27 -6.13 8.00
C HIS A 94 -2.80 -5.75 6.59
N TRP A 95 -1.94 -4.74 6.48
CA TRP A 95 -1.35 -4.33 5.21
C TRP A 95 -0.06 -3.58 5.49
N ARG A 96 0.73 -3.36 4.44
CA ARG A 96 1.96 -2.58 4.52
C ARG A 96 1.95 -1.58 3.39
N GLU A 97 2.52 -0.41 3.65
CA GLU A 97 2.87 0.55 2.63
C GLU A 97 4.34 0.91 2.69
N ASP A 98 4.98 0.89 1.53
CA ASP A 98 6.33 1.41 1.34
C ASP A 98 6.20 2.68 0.49
N TRP A 99 6.70 3.79 1.00
CA TRP A 99 6.80 5.06 0.31
C TRP A 99 8.21 5.21 -0.22
N VAL A 100 8.39 5.28 -1.54
CA VAL A 100 9.71 5.36 -2.18
C VAL A 100 9.80 6.62 -3.05
N TYR A 101 10.78 7.47 -2.76
CA TYR A 101 10.98 8.74 -3.47
C TYR A 101 11.71 8.52 -4.79
N GLU A 102 11.16 9.07 -5.87
CA GLU A 102 11.70 8.98 -7.24
C GLU A 102 11.96 7.54 -7.72
N GLU A 103 11.14 6.58 -7.28
CA GLU A 103 11.21 5.19 -7.75
C GLU A 103 10.93 5.12 -9.26
N PRO A 104 11.85 4.58 -10.08
CA PRO A 104 11.65 4.49 -11.53
C PRO A 104 10.75 3.33 -11.95
N ASN A 105 10.48 2.33 -11.10
CA ASN A 105 9.69 1.16 -11.47
C ASN A 105 8.36 1.09 -10.72
N LEU A 106 7.31 0.74 -11.44
CA LEU A 106 5.97 0.48 -10.88
C LEU A 106 5.54 -0.95 -11.17
N LEU A 107 4.93 -1.61 -10.20
CA LEU A 107 4.26 -2.89 -10.38
C LEU A 107 2.75 -2.67 -10.57
N ASN A 108 2.34 -2.53 -11.83
CA ASN A 108 0.97 -2.17 -12.19
C ASN A 108 0.07 -3.41 -12.16
N PHE A 109 -1.05 -3.35 -11.45
CA PHE A 109 -2.05 -4.41 -11.49
C PHE A 109 -2.78 -4.42 -12.84
N ASP A 110 -2.95 -5.61 -13.42
CA ASP A 110 -3.69 -5.80 -14.67
C ASP A 110 -5.10 -6.33 -14.37
N GLN A 111 -5.21 -7.63 -14.08
CA GLN A 111 -6.42 -8.33 -13.64
C GLN A 111 -6.03 -9.75 -13.17
N SER A 112 -6.96 -10.51 -12.59
CA SER A 112 -6.78 -11.95 -12.31
C SER A 112 -5.49 -12.26 -11.54
N SER A 113 -5.22 -11.50 -10.48
CA SER A 113 -4.01 -11.62 -9.65
C SER A 113 -2.72 -11.56 -10.47
N THR A 114 -2.67 -10.68 -11.47
CA THR A 114 -1.51 -10.45 -12.35
C THR A 114 -1.07 -8.99 -12.27
N TRP A 115 0.23 -8.79 -12.13
CA TRP A 115 0.89 -7.49 -12.14
C TRP A 115 2.01 -7.47 -13.18
N LYS A 116 2.22 -6.32 -13.80
CA LYS A 116 3.24 -6.09 -14.83
C LYS A 116 4.12 -4.93 -14.44
N LYS A 117 5.43 -5.13 -14.53
CA LYS A 117 6.43 -4.10 -14.26
C LYS A 117 6.42 -3.06 -15.37
N GLY A 118 6.24 -1.81 -14.99
CA GLY A 118 6.43 -0.63 -15.83
C GLY A 118 7.63 0.18 -15.35
N THR A 119 8.19 0.98 -16.26
CA THR A 119 9.28 1.92 -15.96
C THR A 119 8.85 3.32 -16.32
N LEU A 120 8.98 4.23 -15.36
CA LEU A 120 8.73 5.65 -15.52
C LEU A 120 9.92 6.32 -16.20
N LYS A 121 9.63 7.35 -17.01
CA LYS A 121 10.69 8.25 -17.47
C LYS A 121 11.25 9.02 -16.26
N PRO A 122 12.53 9.41 -16.26
CA PRO A 122 13.11 10.18 -15.15
C PRO A 122 12.32 11.44 -14.79
N ALA A 123 11.75 12.13 -15.79
CA ALA A 123 10.92 13.31 -15.57
C ALA A 123 9.57 13.01 -14.89
N GLU A 124 9.04 11.79 -15.02
CA GLU A 124 7.79 11.35 -14.40
C GLU A 124 7.99 10.92 -12.94
N ALA A 125 9.19 10.47 -12.58
CA ALA A 125 9.54 10.05 -11.22
C ALA A 125 10.06 11.23 -10.37
N LYS A 126 10.72 12.21 -10.99
CA LYS A 126 11.38 13.33 -10.29
C LYS A 126 10.44 14.06 -9.33
N GLY A 127 10.87 14.21 -8.08
CA GLY A 127 10.11 14.94 -7.06
C GLY A 127 8.84 14.24 -6.57
N ARG A 128 8.61 12.97 -6.91
CA ARG A 128 7.36 12.24 -6.63
C ARG A 128 7.60 11.01 -5.78
N TRP A 129 6.53 10.56 -5.13
CA TRP A 129 6.54 9.38 -4.28
C TRP A 129 5.71 8.28 -4.91
N VAL A 130 6.27 7.08 -4.94
CA VAL A 130 5.53 5.85 -5.18
C VAL A 130 5.08 5.30 -3.84
N GLN A 131 3.77 5.12 -3.65
CA GLN A 131 3.21 4.30 -2.57
C GLN A 131 3.03 2.89 -3.10
N LYS A 132 3.75 1.93 -2.52
CA LYS A 132 3.61 0.50 -2.78
C LYS A 132 2.79 -0.13 -1.66
N VAL A 133 1.62 -0.65 -1.99
CA VAL A 133 0.70 -1.26 -1.03
C VAL A 133 0.75 -2.78 -1.17
N PHE A 134 0.89 -3.46 -0.04
CA PHE A 134 0.99 -4.91 0.04
C PHE A 134 -0.18 -5.50 0.83
N GLN A 135 -0.52 -6.74 0.53
CA GLN A 135 -1.54 -7.52 1.23
C GLN A 135 -1.04 -7.97 2.62
N VAL A 136 -1.91 -8.65 3.37
CA VAL A 136 -1.60 -9.27 4.68
C VAL A 136 -0.33 -10.14 4.64
N ASP A 137 -0.05 -10.77 3.49
CA ASP A 137 1.04 -11.70 3.25
C ASP A 137 2.27 -11.09 2.53
N ASP A 138 2.33 -9.75 2.45
CA ASP A 138 3.34 -8.97 1.73
C ASP A 138 3.39 -9.20 0.21
N SER A 139 2.44 -9.95 -0.35
CA SER A 139 2.22 -10.01 -1.80
C SER A 139 1.76 -8.65 -2.35
N PRO A 140 2.02 -8.34 -3.64
CA PRO A 140 1.70 -7.02 -4.17
C PRO A 140 0.18 -6.81 -4.17
N ARG A 141 -0.26 -5.60 -3.81
CA ARG A 141 -1.66 -5.20 -3.96
C ARG A 141 -1.78 -4.20 -5.10
N TYR A 142 -1.20 -3.02 -4.93
CA TYR A 142 -1.11 -2.00 -5.98
C TYR A 142 0.04 -1.05 -5.69
N GLU A 143 0.54 -0.40 -6.73
CA GLU A 143 1.49 0.70 -6.61
C GLU A 143 0.91 1.93 -7.30
N SER A 144 1.13 3.10 -6.72
CA SER A 144 0.65 4.35 -7.30
C SER A 144 1.65 5.47 -7.07
N ILE A 145 1.74 6.38 -8.03
CA ILE A 145 2.66 7.51 -7.98
C ILE A 145 1.91 8.83 -7.83
N GLY A 146 2.36 9.67 -6.89
CA GLY A 146 1.73 10.95 -6.59
C GLY A 146 2.72 11.98 -6.07
N THR A 147 2.22 13.18 -5.84
CA THR A 147 2.97 14.29 -5.25
C THR A 147 2.27 14.73 -3.98
N TRP A 148 3.04 15.03 -2.94
CA TRP A 148 2.52 15.73 -1.77
C TRP A 148 2.41 17.23 -2.07
N VAL A 149 1.30 17.82 -1.67
CA VAL A 149 1.00 19.24 -1.81
C VAL A 149 0.86 19.85 -0.42
N HIS A 150 1.57 20.95 -0.20
CA HIS A 150 1.67 21.64 1.07
C HIS A 150 1.27 23.10 0.92
N VAL A 151 0.01 23.42 1.21
CA VAL A 151 -0.57 24.76 1.00
C VAL A 151 -1.54 25.06 2.13
N ASP A 152 -1.50 26.28 2.68
CA ASP A 152 -2.38 26.76 3.75
C ASP A 152 -2.46 25.83 4.97
N GLY A 153 -1.32 25.24 5.36
CA GLY A 153 -1.23 24.30 6.48
C GLY A 153 -1.86 22.93 6.21
N LYS A 154 -2.27 22.63 4.97
CA LYS A 154 -2.80 21.34 4.55
C LYS A 154 -1.71 20.51 3.88
N HIS A 155 -1.73 19.21 4.14
CA HIS A 155 -0.81 18.24 3.54
C HIS A 155 -1.66 17.17 2.85
N LEU A 156 -1.61 17.12 1.52
CA LEU A 156 -2.43 16.24 0.69
C LEU A 156 -1.54 15.48 -0.28
N TRP A 157 -1.76 14.18 -0.41
CA TRP A 157 -1.21 13.38 -1.49
C TRP A 157 -2.36 12.82 -2.34
N GLN A 158 -2.14 12.75 -3.65
CA GLN A 158 -3.12 12.19 -4.58
C GLN A 158 -2.44 11.30 -5.62
N SER A 159 -3.10 10.18 -5.94
CA SER A 159 -2.68 9.26 -6.99
C SER A 159 -3.86 8.55 -7.63
N GLU A 160 -3.60 7.85 -8.73
CA GLU A 160 -4.53 6.90 -9.34
C GLU A 160 -3.80 5.61 -9.69
N CYS A 161 -4.44 4.46 -9.48
CA CYS A 161 -3.92 3.15 -9.91
C CYS A 161 -5.02 2.10 -10.01
N ASP A 162 -4.78 1.04 -10.77
CA ASP A 162 -5.61 -0.15 -10.73
C ASP A 162 -5.18 -1.07 -9.57
N SER A 163 -6.14 -1.80 -8.99
CA SER A 163 -5.90 -2.77 -7.93
C SER A 163 -6.80 -4.01 -8.00
N PRO A 164 -6.43 -5.11 -7.33
CA PRO A 164 -7.36 -6.19 -7.02
C PRO A 164 -8.56 -5.68 -6.21
N LEU A 165 -9.65 -6.46 -6.25
CA LEU A 165 -10.80 -6.21 -5.41
C LEU A 165 -10.44 -6.34 -3.91
N PRO A 166 -10.98 -5.48 -3.02
CA PRO A 166 -10.82 -5.64 -1.59
C PRO A 166 -11.66 -6.82 -1.07
N ARG A 167 -11.29 -7.36 0.10
CA ARG A 167 -11.96 -8.52 0.73
C ARG A 167 -13.47 -8.35 0.92
N ARG A 168 -13.92 -7.13 1.22
CA ARG A 168 -15.36 -6.82 1.35
C ARG A 168 -16.16 -7.07 0.06
N GLU A 169 -15.48 -7.07 -1.09
CA GLU A 169 -16.07 -7.23 -2.42
C GLU A 169 -15.88 -8.63 -2.97
N PHE A 170 -14.65 -9.14 -3.11
CA PHE A 170 -14.40 -10.39 -3.85
C PHE A 170 -15.05 -11.64 -3.24
N THR A 171 -15.46 -11.56 -1.96
CA THR A 171 -16.17 -12.64 -1.26
C THR A 171 -17.67 -12.61 -1.49
N LYS A 172 -18.21 -11.50 -2.02
CA LYS A 172 -19.65 -11.25 -2.17
C LYS A 172 -20.06 -10.93 -3.61
N ARG A 173 -19.10 -10.60 -4.47
CA ARG A 173 -19.32 -10.06 -5.81
C ARG A 173 -18.40 -10.68 -6.83
N SER A 174 -18.93 -10.76 -8.06
CA SER A 174 -18.25 -11.31 -9.24
C SER A 174 -18.56 -10.52 -10.52
N ASP A 175 -19.20 -9.35 -10.38
CA ASP A 175 -19.69 -8.50 -11.47
C ASP A 175 -18.66 -7.50 -12.00
N TYR A 176 -17.46 -7.45 -11.41
CA TYR A 176 -16.30 -6.70 -11.90
C TYR A 176 -15.00 -7.32 -11.39
N ASN A 177 -13.86 -6.97 -12.00
CA ASN A 177 -12.57 -7.65 -11.78
C ASN A 177 -11.38 -6.71 -11.54
N VAL A 178 -11.56 -5.40 -11.73
CA VAL A 178 -10.53 -4.38 -11.44
C VAL A 178 -11.14 -3.23 -10.67
N LEU A 179 -10.46 -2.75 -9.63
CA LEU A 179 -10.81 -1.52 -8.94
C LEU A 179 -9.80 -0.44 -9.31
N ARG A 180 -10.21 0.55 -10.11
CA ARG A 180 -9.38 1.74 -10.35
C ARG A 180 -9.60 2.70 -9.20
N ARG A 181 -8.55 2.98 -8.45
CA ARG A 181 -8.58 3.75 -7.21
C ARG A 181 -8.06 5.15 -7.48
N GLY A 182 -8.88 6.17 -7.27
CA GLY A 182 -8.43 7.55 -7.07
C GLY A 182 -8.15 7.75 -5.59
N ASN A 183 -6.88 7.81 -5.20
CA ASN A 183 -6.46 7.87 -3.80
C ASN A 183 -6.19 9.32 -3.39
N ARG A 184 -6.70 9.74 -2.23
CA ARG A 184 -6.41 11.04 -1.61
C ARG A 184 -6.11 10.84 -0.14
N ILE A 185 -4.88 11.13 0.27
CA ILE A 185 -4.47 11.05 1.68
C ILE A 185 -4.24 12.47 2.17
N TYR A 186 -4.82 12.83 3.30
CA TYR A 186 -4.54 14.12 3.92
C TYR A 186 -4.52 14.04 5.44
N LEU A 187 -3.66 14.86 6.04
CA LEU A 187 -3.57 14.97 7.49
C LEU A 187 -4.75 15.78 8.04
N THR A 188 -5.22 15.38 9.22
CA THR A 188 -6.24 16.10 9.99
C THR A 188 -5.66 16.51 11.34
N ALA A 189 -6.37 17.34 12.11
CA ALA A 189 -5.93 17.71 13.45
C ALA A 189 -5.76 16.50 14.39
N ASN A 190 -6.57 15.46 14.18
CA ASN A 190 -6.66 14.30 15.06
C ASN A 190 -6.13 13.00 14.42
N GLY A 191 -5.43 13.08 13.29
CA GLY A 191 -4.88 11.91 12.59
C GLY A 191 -4.81 12.17 11.09
N TRP A 192 -5.44 11.32 10.28
CA TRP A 192 -5.44 11.46 8.82
C TRP A 192 -6.65 10.77 8.18
N MET A 193 -6.95 11.15 6.93
CA MET A 193 -8.03 10.58 6.14
C MET A 193 -7.45 9.95 4.87
N PHE A 194 -7.96 8.77 4.53
CA PHE A 194 -7.83 8.18 3.21
C PHE A 194 -9.16 8.24 2.48
N GLU A 195 -9.30 9.25 1.63
CA GLU A 195 -10.45 9.43 0.75
C GLU A 195 -10.19 8.74 -0.59
N GLN A 196 -11.23 8.08 -1.11
CA GLN A 196 -11.13 7.29 -2.33
C GLN A 196 -12.27 7.59 -3.30
N ASP A 197 -11.92 7.86 -4.55
CA ASP A 197 -12.85 7.87 -5.69
C ASP A 197 -12.59 6.64 -6.54
N ASN A 198 -13.32 5.56 -6.24
CA ASN A 198 -13.11 4.28 -6.88
C ASN A 198 -14.00 4.13 -8.11
N GLN A 199 -13.48 3.44 -9.11
CA GLN A 199 -14.24 2.95 -10.26
C GLN A 199 -14.16 1.43 -10.29
N LYS A 200 -15.32 0.77 -10.28
CA LYS A 200 -15.46 -0.67 -10.45
C LYS A 200 -15.47 -0.98 -11.94
N ILE A 201 -14.43 -1.65 -12.42
CA ILE A 201 -14.17 -1.88 -13.84
C ILE A 201 -14.33 -3.36 -14.18
N ILE A 202 -15.09 -3.61 -15.24
CA ILE A 202 -15.12 -4.89 -15.96
C ILE A 202 -14.06 -4.80 -17.05
N ARG A 203 -12.88 -5.37 -16.80
CA ARG A 203 -11.78 -5.45 -17.75
C ARG A 203 -11.88 -6.74 -18.55
N SER A 204 -11.78 -6.62 -19.88
CA SER A 204 -11.82 -7.74 -20.81
C SER A 204 -10.84 -7.53 -21.97
N ALA A 205 -10.69 -8.53 -22.84
CA ALA A 205 -9.84 -8.41 -24.02
C ALA A 205 -10.30 -7.31 -25.00
N THR A 206 -11.59 -6.94 -24.98
CA THR A 206 -12.14 -5.88 -25.83
C THR A 206 -12.08 -4.49 -25.19
N GLY A 207 -11.63 -4.38 -23.93
CA GLY A 207 -11.47 -3.12 -23.21
C GLY A 207 -12.11 -3.11 -21.83
N ASP A 208 -12.03 -1.93 -21.20
CA ASP A 208 -12.60 -1.63 -19.88
C ASP A 208 -14.02 -1.10 -20.01
N LYS A 209 -14.94 -1.64 -19.21
CA LYS A 209 -16.29 -1.08 -18.99
C LYS A 209 -16.46 -0.65 -17.54
N LEU A 210 -16.89 0.60 -17.32
CA LEU A 210 -17.27 1.09 -16.00
C LEU A 210 -18.58 0.44 -15.55
N LEU A 211 -18.56 -0.23 -14.42
CA LEU A 211 -19.77 -0.76 -13.76
C LEU A 211 -20.41 0.30 -12.86
N ALA A 212 -19.64 0.84 -11.92
CA ALA A 212 -20.10 1.85 -10.97
C ALA A 212 -18.92 2.63 -10.39
N ARG A 213 -19.18 3.85 -9.92
CA ARG A 213 -18.28 4.65 -9.09
C ARG A 213 -18.61 4.43 -7.63
N GLU A 214 -17.61 4.46 -6.76
CA GLU A 214 -17.74 4.27 -5.31
C GLU A 214 -16.95 5.36 -4.59
N LYS A 215 -17.58 5.96 -3.59
CA LYS A 215 -16.89 6.84 -2.64
C LYS A 215 -16.44 6.00 -1.44
N GLY A 216 -15.18 6.14 -1.06
CA GLY A 216 -14.62 5.54 0.14
C GLY A 216 -14.03 6.58 1.08
N TYR A 217 -14.23 6.39 2.38
CA TYR A 217 -13.55 7.11 3.44
C TYR A 217 -12.96 6.09 4.42
N GLU A 218 -11.67 6.23 4.69
CA GLU A 218 -11.03 5.56 5.82
C GLU A 218 -10.44 6.63 6.75
N GLU A 219 -11.08 6.83 7.91
CA GLU A 219 -10.67 7.87 8.85
C GLU A 219 -9.81 7.28 9.96
N PHE A 220 -8.56 7.70 10.04
CA PHE A 220 -7.61 7.32 11.08
C PHE A 220 -7.61 8.38 12.17
N THR A 221 -8.38 8.15 13.23
CA THR A 221 -8.44 9.04 14.40
C THR A 221 -7.52 8.52 15.49
N LYS A 222 -6.65 9.37 16.05
CA LYS A 222 -5.71 8.99 17.13
C LYS A 222 -6.43 8.29 18.27
N ALA A 223 -5.85 7.18 18.71
CA ALA A 223 -6.31 6.37 19.81
C ALA A 223 -5.23 6.29 20.91
N ASP A 224 -5.65 5.90 22.11
CA ASP A 224 -4.74 5.65 23.22
C ASP A 224 -3.82 4.46 22.90
N GLU A 225 -2.51 4.70 22.95
CA GLU A 225 -1.47 3.70 22.73
C GLU A 225 -1.60 2.49 23.67
N ALA A 226 -2.15 2.65 24.87
CA ALA A 226 -2.34 1.56 25.82
C ALA A 226 -3.17 0.39 25.25
N LYS A 227 -4.07 0.67 24.30
CA LYS A 227 -4.88 -0.34 23.59
C LYS A 227 -4.05 -1.29 22.72
N PHE A 228 -2.80 -0.93 22.42
CA PHE A 228 -1.94 -1.63 21.47
C PHE A 228 -0.79 -2.40 22.15
N ALA A 229 -0.82 -2.53 23.48
CA ALA A 229 0.25 -3.21 24.22
C ALA A 229 0.45 -4.66 23.75
N TYR A 230 -0.64 -5.40 23.54
CA TYR A 230 -0.59 -6.76 22.99
C TYR A 230 -0.01 -6.78 21.57
N ALA A 231 -0.42 -5.84 20.71
CA ALA A 231 0.07 -5.73 19.33
C ALA A 231 1.58 -5.47 19.26
N LYS A 232 2.10 -4.58 20.11
CA LYS A 232 3.53 -4.31 20.24
C LYS A 232 4.31 -5.58 20.62
N ASN A 233 3.85 -6.31 21.63
CA ASN A 233 4.49 -7.54 22.08
C ASN A 233 4.41 -8.67 21.04
N TRP A 234 3.27 -8.79 20.33
CA TRP A 234 3.08 -9.76 19.27
C TRP A 234 4.01 -9.45 18.09
N TRP A 235 4.05 -8.19 17.66
CA TRP A 235 4.85 -7.78 16.50
C TRP A 235 6.34 -8.00 16.72
N GLN A 236 6.87 -7.66 17.90
CA GLN A 236 8.28 -7.90 18.23
C GLN A 236 8.71 -9.36 18.04
N LYS A 237 7.82 -10.33 18.31
CA LYS A 237 8.09 -11.76 18.14
C LYS A 237 7.98 -12.20 16.67
N GLN A 238 7.05 -11.61 15.94
CA GLN A 238 6.70 -12.01 14.57
C GLN A 238 7.56 -11.31 13.50
N GLN A 239 8.10 -10.14 13.83
CA GLN A 239 8.87 -9.28 12.93
C GLN A 239 10.05 -10.00 12.25
N PRO A 240 10.84 -10.87 12.92
CA PRO A 240 11.93 -11.58 12.26
C PRO A 240 11.47 -12.46 11.09
N TYR A 241 10.35 -13.17 11.25
CA TYR A 241 9.78 -14.01 10.20
C TYR A 241 9.24 -13.15 9.04
N TRP A 242 8.46 -12.11 9.34
CA TRP A 242 7.91 -11.24 8.30
C TRP A 242 8.98 -10.43 7.56
N THR A 243 10.09 -10.09 8.23
CA THR A 243 11.26 -9.51 7.57
C THR A 243 11.84 -10.48 6.53
N ALA A 244 11.93 -11.77 6.83
CA ALA A 244 12.37 -12.78 5.87
C ALA A 244 11.37 -12.95 4.71
N VAL A 245 10.07 -12.91 4.97
CA VAL A 245 9.01 -12.94 3.94
C VAL A 245 9.16 -11.75 2.98
N ARG A 246 9.36 -10.53 3.50
CA ARG A 246 9.60 -9.33 2.68
C ARG A 246 10.83 -9.49 1.79
N GLN A 247 11.94 -10.00 2.34
CA GLN A 247 13.16 -10.24 1.55
C GLN A 247 12.94 -11.25 0.41
N VAL A 248 12.12 -12.27 0.61
CA VAL A 248 11.76 -13.22 -0.46
C VAL A 248 10.91 -12.52 -1.52
N TRP A 249 9.93 -11.70 -1.13
CA TRP A 249 9.17 -10.91 -2.09
C TRP A 249 10.04 -9.95 -2.88
N ASP A 250 11.00 -9.29 -2.25
CA ASP A 250 11.97 -8.41 -2.92
C ASP A 250 12.77 -9.16 -4.00
N GLU A 251 13.17 -10.41 -3.74
CA GLU A 251 13.79 -11.29 -4.75
C GLU A 251 12.85 -11.56 -5.92
N VAL A 252 11.57 -11.86 -5.65
CA VAL A 252 10.55 -12.08 -6.69
C VAL A 252 10.35 -10.82 -7.53
N TYR A 253 10.25 -9.64 -6.92
CA TYR A 253 10.09 -8.37 -7.63
C TYR A 253 11.31 -8.00 -8.50
N ALA A 254 12.51 -8.40 -8.06
CA ALA A 254 13.74 -8.18 -8.80
C ALA A 254 13.87 -9.10 -10.03
N GLN A 255 13.43 -10.36 -9.91
CA GLN A 255 13.63 -11.39 -10.93
C GLN A 255 12.53 -11.45 -11.99
N ASN A 256 11.35 -10.87 -11.73
CA ASN A 256 10.18 -11.03 -12.59
C ASN A 256 9.68 -9.70 -13.15
N THR A 257 9.39 -9.67 -14.44
CA THR A 257 8.70 -8.55 -15.11
C THR A 257 7.19 -8.67 -15.05
N VAL A 258 6.68 -9.90 -14.89
CA VAL A 258 5.26 -10.22 -14.68
C VAL A 258 5.16 -11.09 -13.44
N ILE A 259 4.26 -10.74 -12.54
CA ILE A 259 3.98 -11.52 -11.34
C ILE A 259 2.54 -11.95 -11.42
N LYS A 260 2.30 -13.25 -11.31
CA LYS A 260 0.95 -13.81 -11.26
C LYS A 260 0.85 -14.80 -10.12
N LEU A 261 -0.19 -14.63 -9.31
CA LEU A 261 -0.47 -15.49 -8.17
C LEU A 261 -1.64 -16.42 -8.45
N LYS A 262 -1.47 -17.67 -8.06
CA LYS A 262 -2.55 -18.65 -7.99
C LYS A 262 -3.54 -18.24 -6.89
N GLY A 263 -4.77 -18.71 -7.03
CA GLY A 263 -5.75 -18.67 -5.95
C GLY A 263 -5.38 -19.68 -4.85
N LYS A 264 -6.34 -20.51 -4.47
CA LYS A 264 -6.09 -21.58 -3.48
C LYS A 264 -5.17 -22.66 -4.05
N THR A 265 -4.23 -23.14 -3.24
CA THR A 265 -3.44 -24.36 -3.48
C THR A 265 -3.68 -25.32 -2.32
N ASP A 266 -4.11 -26.54 -2.62
CA ASP A 266 -4.54 -27.54 -1.61
C ASP A 266 -5.58 -26.98 -0.62
N GLY A 267 -6.54 -26.22 -1.14
CA GLY A 267 -7.64 -25.63 -0.37
C GLY A 267 -7.27 -24.40 0.49
N LYS A 268 -5.99 -24.04 0.60
CA LYS A 268 -5.50 -22.89 1.38
C LYS A 268 -5.03 -21.74 0.48
N LEU A 269 -5.16 -20.53 0.98
CA LEU A 269 -4.59 -19.30 0.41
C LEU A 269 -3.16 -19.09 0.91
N LEU A 270 -2.39 -18.29 0.18
CA LEU A 270 -0.99 -18.00 0.51
C LEU A 270 -0.86 -17.40 1.92
N TYR A 271 -1.66 -16.39 2.25
CA TYR A 271 -1.61 -15.77 3.58
C TYR A 271 -1.85 -16.76 4.70
N GLU A 272 -2.82 -17.68 4.59
CA GLU A 272 -3.14 -18.65 5.63
C GLU A 272 -1.90 -19.48 5.99
N ARG A 273 -1.19 -19.95 4.96
CA ARG A 273 0.03 -20.75 5.12
C ARG A 273 1.20 -19.92 5.64
N LEU A 274 1.32 -18.65 5.25
CA LEU A 274 2.37 -17.77 5.76
C LEU A 274 2.16 -17.40 7.23
N PHE A 275 0.92 -17.20 7.69
CA PHE A 275 0.61 -17.00 9.11
C PHE A 275 0.89 -18.27 9.93
N GLU A 276 0.53 -19.46 9.42
CA GLU A 276 0.87 -20.74 10.07
C GLU A 276 2.40 -20.89 10.27
N LEU A 277 3.19 -20.56 9.25
CA LEU A 277 4.66 -20.57 9.34
C LEU A 277 5.21 -19.49 10.28
N ALA A 278 4.56 -18.33 10.37
CA ALA A 278 4.95 -17.27 11.29
C ALA A 278 4.82 -17.74 12.75
N ASP A 279 3.69 -18.35 13.10
CA ASP A 279 3.47 -18.91 14.43
C ASP A 279 4.42 -20.07 14.73
N GLN A 280 4.69 -20.93 13.73
CA GLN A 280 5.67 -22.00 13.86
C GLN A 280 7.09 -21.47 14.07
N SER A 281 7.49 -20.44 13.34
CA SER A 281 8.79 -19.77 13.48
C SER A 281 9.02 -19.25 14.90
N VAL A 282 8.01 -18.60 15.48
CA VAL A 282 8.06 -18.11 16.87
C VAL A 282 8.15 -19.28 17.86
N LYS A 283 7.34 -20.32 17.68
CA LYS A 283 7.30 -21.49 18.57
C LYS A 283 8.62 -22.27 18.57
N GLU A 284 9.20 -22.48 17.39
CA GLU A 284 10.41 -23.27 17.19
C GLU A 284 11.69 -22.42 17.19
N LYS A 285 11.57 -21.09 17.34
CA LYS A 285 12.69 -20.13 17.36
C LYS A 285 13.59 -20.25 16.13
N TRP A 286 12.99 -20.21 14.94
CA TRP A 286 13.75 -20.28 13.68
C TRP A 286 14.70 -19.10 13.53
N ASP A 287 15.88 -19.36 12.99
CA ASP A 287 16.80 -18.33 12.57
C ASP A 287 16.36 -17.66 11.24
N ALA A 288 17.06 -16.60 10.85
CA ALA A 288 16.77 -15.85 9.63
C ALA A 288 16.89 -16.72 8.36
N GLN A 289 17.83 -17.68 8.32
CA GLN A 289 18.04 -18.52 7.16
C GLN A 289 16.87 -19.49 6.96
N LYS A 290 16.42 -20.14 8.04
CA LYS A 290 15.26 -21.04 8.00
C LYS A 290 13.97 -20.30 7.69
N ASN A 291 13.74 -19.14 8.32
CA ASN A 291 12.60 -18.27 7.99
C ASN A 291 12.54 -17.96 6.49
N LYS A 292 13.67 -17.53 5.91
CA LYS A 292 13.75 -17.19 4.50
C LYS A 292 13.56 -18.41 3.59
N ALA A 293 14.12 -19.55 3.96
CA ALA A 293 14.00 -20.79 3.18
C ALA A 293 12.56 -21.29 3.11
N GLU A 294 11.86 -21.35 4.25
CA GLU A 294 10.46 -21.83 4.32
C GLU A 294 9.50 -20.84 3.65
N ALA A 295 9.69 -19.53 3.86
CA ALA A 295 8.92 -18.50 3.16
C ALA A 295 9.09 -18.60 1.64
N ARG A 296 10.32 -18.78 1.14
CA ARG A 296 10.61 -18.93 -0.30
C ARG A 296 9.95 -20.17 -0.88
N LYS A 297 10.07 -21.31 -0.21
CA LYS A 297 9.43 -22.56 -0.62
C LYS A 297 7.93 -22.35 -0.78
N LEU A 298 7.29 -21.70 0.20
CA LEU A 298 5.85 -21.47 0.17
C LEU A 298 5.43 -20.48 -0.93
N ILE A 299 6.10 -19.31 -1.03
CA ILE A 299 5.78 -18.29 -2.04
C ILE A 299 5.89 -18.87 -3.45
N ASN A 300 6.93 -19.66 -3.73
CA ASN A 300 7.14 -20.29 -5.04
C ASN A 300 6.00 -21.24 -5.45
N ILE A 301 5.29 -21.86 -4.50
CA ILE A 301 4.14 -22.72 -4.81
C ILE A 301 2.99 -21.90 -5.43
N TYR A 302 2.81 -20.67 -4.97
CA TYR A 302 1.71 -19.79 -5.38
C TYR A 302 2.06 -18.90 -6.58
N LEU A 303 3.34 -18.75 -6.91
CA LEU A 303 3.75 -18.10 -8.14
C LEU A 303 3.40 -18.96 -9.36
N VAL A 304 2.89 -18.31 -10.40
CA VAL A 304 2.77 -18.93 -11.73
C VAL A 304 4.07 -18.65 -12.48
N THR A 305 4.91 -19.67 -12.61
CA THR A 305 6.11 -19.61 -13.44
C THR A 305 5.70 -19.68 -14.92
N ASN A 306 6.17 -18.74 -15.75
CA ASN A 306 5.85 -18.53 -17.18
C ASN A 306 4.54 -17.76 -17.49
N ALA A 307 4.14 -16.80 -16.66
CA ALA A 307 3.01 -15.91 -16.94
C ALA A 307 3.34 -14.79 -17.93
#